data_AF-A0A3P7Y3E7-F1
#
_entry.id   AF-A0A3P7Y3E7-F1
#
_cell.length_a   1.000
_cell.length_b   1.000
_cell.length_c   1.000
_cell.angle_alpha   90.00
_cell.angle_beta   90.00
_cell.angle_gamma   90.00
#
_symmetry.space_group_name_H-M   'P 1'
#
loop_
_entity.id
_entity.type
_entity.pdbx_description
1 polymer ?
#
loop_
_entity_poly.entity_id
_entity_poly.type
_entity_poly.pdbx_seq_one_letter_code
_entity_poly.pdbx_strand_id
1 'polypeptide(L)'
;MTSPKLEQLYDELRQVDAGTHPRYLKRLRQIEDLCQEQREREDIAHELAVERIEFEYKKRKQQTQDELEKKEKELIQTMLADLDEMEKRIEWEYTNMEVSRICSANVIDSTKKTLRGRGGVLIEPPTYFNATPKPATPNITPDTRYLLTDSEIAEDNQRLFEVILVKQKLTYDGKVYKQGEEVHVENMEYGKFPAKMDCITDTVVSFKSTLPWDTRQIHASYSDLTEGRVQISKKRAN
;
A
#
# COMPACT_ATOMS: atom_id res chain seq x y z
N MET A 1 54.56 -43.42 -55.51
CA MET A 1 54.33 -43.92 -54.14
C MET A 1 53.88 -42.73 -53.31
N THR A 2 52.57 -42.48 -53.26
CA THR A 2 51.99 -41.47 -52.38
C THR A 2 52.20 -41.92 -50.94
N SER A 3 52.54 -40.97 -50.06
CA SER A 3 52.75 -41.28 -48.65
C SER A 3 51.43 -41.77 -48.04
N PRO A 4 51.42 -42.85 -47.24
CA PRO A 4 50.20 -43.35 -46.59
C PRO A 4 49.52 -42.29 -45.71
N LYS A 5 50.28 -41.31 -45.24
CA LYS A 5 49.75 -40.17 -44.48
C LYS A 5 48.90 -39.23 -45.32
N LEU A 6 49.24 -39.09 -46.61
CA LEU A 6 48.52 -38.22 -47.54
C LEU A 6 47.16 -38.82 -47.93
N GLU A 7 47.11 -40.13 -48.16
CA GLU A 7 45.86 -40.86 -48.43
C GLU A 7 44.89 -40.79 -47.25
N GLN A 8 45.38 -40.94 -46.02
CA GLN A 8 44.57 -40.76 -44.80
C GLN A 8 43.95 -39.37 -44.70
N LEU A 9 44.70 -38.31 -45.06
CA LEU A 9 44.18 -36.94 -45.03
C LEU A 9 43.13 -36.68 -46.11
N TYR A 10 43.29 -37.27 -47.31
CA TYR A 10 42.28 -37.20 -48.36
C TYR A 10 40.98 -37.93 -47.98
N ASP A 11 41.09 -39.09 -47.32
CA ASP A 11 39.92 -39.80 -46.79
C ASP A 11 39.23 -39.01 -45.67
N GLU A 12 39.99 -38.39 -44.76
CA GLU A 12 39.45 -37.53 -43.70
C GLU A 12 38.74 -36.30 -44.29
N LEU A 13 39.31 -35.66 -45.32
CA LEU A 13 38.69 -34.55 -46.04
C LEU A 13 37.37 -34.98 -46.71
N ARG A 14 37.36 -36.15 -47.37
CA ARG A 14 36.15 -36.72 -47.97
C ARG A 14 35.07 -37.01 -46.93
N GLN A 15 35.44 -37.48 -45.73
CA GLN A 15 34.50 -37.70 -44.63
C GLN A 15 33.93 -36.39 -44.08
N VAL A 16 34.72 -35.32 -44.06
CA VAL A 16 34.28 -33.97 -43.66
C VAL A 16 33.32 -33.40 -44.71
N ASP A 17 33.67 -33.46 -45.99
CA ASP A 17 32.81 -32.98 -47.10
C ASP A 17 31.48 -33.74 -47.15
N ALA A 18 31.49 -35.03 -46.84
CA ALA A 18 30.29 -35.86 -46.73
C ALA A 18 29.55 -35.71 -45.38
N GLY A 19 30.06 -34.91 -44.43
CA GLY A 19 29.46 -34.74 -43.10
C GLY A 19 29.45 -36.00 -42.22
N THR A 20 30.22 -37.03 -42.58
CA THR A 20 30.28 -38.33 -41.88
C THR A 20 31.47 -38.45 -40.94
N HIS A 21 32.28 -37.39 -40.82
CA HIS A 21 33.47 -37.40 -40.00
C HIS A 21 33.15 -37.72 -38.52
N PRO A 22 33.81 -38.72 -37.90
CA PRO A 22 33.45 -39.19 -36.56
C PRO A 22 33.47 -38.11 -35.46
N ARG A 23 34.40 -37.15 -35.53
CA ARG A 23 34.45 -36.04 -34.56
C ARG A 23 33.26 -35.09 -34.70
N TYR A 24 32.80 -34.87 -35.93
CA TYR A 24 31.63 -34.04 -36.21
C TYR A 24 30.36 -34.71 -35.68
N LEU A 25 30.15 -35.99 -35.97
CA LEU A 25 29.01 -36.76 -35.46
C LEU A 25 29.00 -36.84 -33.93
N LYS A 26 30.18 -37.04 -33.31
CA LYS A 26 30.30 -37.00 -31.85
C LYS A 26 29.92 -35.64 -31.28
N ARG A 27 30.31 -34.55 -31.96
CA ARG A 27 29.96 -33.19 -31.53
C ARG A 27 28.47 -32.89 -31.72
N LEU A 28 27.86 -33.36 -32.81
CA LEU A 28 26.42 -33.26 -33.03
C LEU A 28 25.64 -33.96 -31.91
N ARG A 29 25.98 -35.22 -31.60
CA ARG A 29 25.34 -35.94 -30.49
C ARG A 29 25.44 -35.21 -29.16
N GLN A 30 26.62 -34.67 -28.84
CA GLN A 30 26.79 -33.86 -27.63
C GLN A 30 25.88 -32.62 -27.62
N ILE A 31 25.67 -31.98 -28.76
CA ILE A 31 24.78 -30.82 -28.87
C ILE A 31 23.31 -31.26 -28.74
N GLU A 32 22.93 -32.39 -29.36
CA GLU A 32 21.59 -32.98 -29.23
C GLU A 32 21.28 -33.33 -27.78
N ASP A 33 22.20 -33.99 -27.08
CA ASP A 33 22.06 -34.35 -25.67
C ASP A 33 21.87 -33.09 -24.79
N LEU A 34 22.68 -32.04 -25.01
CA LEU A 34 22.55 -30.78 -24.29
C LEU A 34 21.21 -30.08 -24.57
N CYS A 35 20.77 -30.07 -25.82
CA CYS A 35 19.47 -29.49 -26.18
C CYS A 35 18.31 -30.25 -25.55
N GLN A 36 18.42 -31.58 -25.45
CA GLN A 36 17.43 -32.42 -24.80
C GLN A 36 17.38 -32.17 -23.29
N GLU A 37 18.54 -32.13 -22.63
CA GLU A 37 18.63 -31.83 -21.19
C GLU A 37 18.04 -30.44 -20.87
N GLN A 38 18.33 -29.44 -21.72
CA GLN A 38 17.80 -28.10 -21.53
C GLN A 38 16.29 -28.04 -21.73
N ARG A 39 15.75 -28.80 -22.69
CA ARG A 39 14.30 -28.90 -22.87
C ARG A 39 13.63 -29.52 -21.65
N GLU A 40 14.17 -30.64 -21.15
CA GLU A 40 13.63 -31.31 -19.95
C GLU A 40 13.67 -30.38 -18.73
N ARG A 41 14.76 -29.61 -18.58
CA ARG A 41 14.88 -28.63 -17.50
C ARG A 41 13.85 -27.51 -17.61
N GLU A 42 13.61 -27.00 -18.81
CA GLU A 42 12.60 -25.97 -19.08
C GLU A 42 11.20 -26.50 -18.75
N ASP A 43 10.88 -27.72 -19.18
CA ASP A 43 9.58 -28.35 -18.93
C ASP A 43 9.32 -28.51 -17.41
N ILE A 44 10.30 -29.02 -16.66
CA ILE A 44 10.21 -29.14 -15.19
C ILE A 44 10.05 -27.77 -14.53
N ALA A 45 10.81 -26.76 -14.98
CA ALA A 45 10.71 -25.41 -14.43
C ALA A 45 9.34 -24.79 -14.68
N HIS A 46 8.77 -25.01 -15.86
CA HIS A 46 7.44 -24.56 -16.21
C HIS A 46 6.37 -25.25 -15.36
N GLU A 47 6.42 -26.58 -15.20
CA GLU A 47 5.47 -27.31 -14.35
C GLU A 47 5.49 -26.81 -12.90
N LEU A 48 6.67 -26.66 -12.30
CA LEU A 48 6.81 -26.13 -10.95
C LEU A 48 6.29 -24.69 -10.82
N ALA A 49 6.49 -23.85 -11.85
CA ALA A 49 5.98 -22.49 -11.86
C ALA A 49 4.45 -22.47 -11.89
N VAL A 50 3.83 -23.33 -12.71
CA VAL A 50 2.37 -23.47 -12.78
C VAL A 50 1.81 -23.96 -11.45
N GLU A 51 2.39 -25.00 -10.84
CA GLU A 51 1.97 -25.50 -9.53
C GLU A 51 2.03 -24.42 -8.45
N ARG A 52 3.10 -23.61 -8.44
CA ARG A 52 3.25 -22.50 -7.50
C ARG A 52 2.18 -21.44 -7.69
N ILE A 53 1.89 -21.08 -8.95
CA ILE A 53 0.85 -20.10 -9.29
C ILE A 53 -0.52 -20.62 -8.84
N GLU A 54 -0.83 -21.88 -9.12
CA GLU A 54 -2.09 -22.50 -8.70
C GLU A 54 -2.25 -22.54 -7.18
N PHE A 55 -1.18 -22.90 -6.47
CA PHE A 55 -1.17 -22.91 -5.01
C PHE A 55 -1.41 -21.52 -4.43
N GLU A 56 -0.70 -20.51 -4.93
CA GLU A 56 -0.90 -19.12 -4.51
C GLU A 56 -2.31 -18.62 -4.83
N TYR A 57 -2.86 -18.97 -5.99
CA TYR A 57 -4.21 -18.62 -6.38
C TYR A 57 -5.25 -19.24 -5.44
N LYS A 58 -5.16 -20.55 -5.17
CA LYS A 58 -6.05 -21.25 -4.23
C LYS A 58 -5.96 -20.65 -2.83
N LYS A 59 -4.74 -20.35 -2.36
CA LYS A 59 -4.51 -19.72 -1.06
C LYS A 59 -5.14 -18.32 -0.99
N ARG A 60 -4.89 -17.45 -1.97
CA ARG A 60 -5.48 -16.09 -1.99
C ARG A 60 -7.00 -16.13 -2.07
N LYS A 61 -7.55 -17.05 -2.86
CA LYS A 61 -9.01 -17.24 -2.96
C LYS A 61 -9.60 -17.63 -1.60
N GLN A 62 -8.98 -18.59 -0.90
CA GLN A 62 -9.42 -19.00 0.43
C GLN A 62 -9.32 -17.84 1.43
N GLN A 63 -8.20 -17.12 1.45
CA GLN A 63 -8.02 -15.96 2.34
C GLN A 63 -9.08 -14.89 2.12
N THR A 64 -9.40 -14.59 0.86
CA THR A 64 -10.44 -13.62 0.51
C THR A 64 -11.82 -14.08 1.00
N GLN A 65 -12.11 -15.38 0.88
CA GLN A 65 -13.35 -15.96 1.37
C GLN A 65 -13.44 -15.91 2.91
N ASP A 66 -12.37 -16.28 3.61
CA ASP A 66 -12.31 -16.24 5.07
C ASP A 66 -12.44 -14.80 5.60
N GLU A 67 -11.82 -13.83 4.91
CA GLU A 67 -11.94 -12.40 5.22
C GLU A 67 -13.37 -11.88 5.04
N LEU A 68 -14.04 -12.29 3.95
CA LEU A 68 -15.44 -11.94 3.72
C LEU A 68 -16.33 -12.49 4.83
N GLU A 69 -16.21 -13.78 5.15
CA GLU A 69 -17.00 -14.40 6.22
C GLU A 69 -16.74 -13.75 7.58
N LYS A 70 -15.48 -13.37 7.85
CA LYS A 70 -15.13 -12.64 9.08
C LYS A 70 -15.79 -11.26 9.11
N LYS A 71 -15.77 -10.53 7.99
CA LYS A 71 -16.40 -9.20 7.89
C LYS A 71 -17.91 -9.25 8.02
N GLU A 72 -18.56 -10.26 7.45
CA GLU A 72 -19.99 -10.50 7.64
C GLU A 72 -20.33 -10.72 9.11
N LYS A 73 -19.55 -11.56 9.81
CA LYS A 73 -19.73 -11.81 11.25
C LYS A 73 -19.51 -10.56 12.09
N GLU A 74 -18.43 -9.80 11.82
CA GLU A 74 -18.14 -8.53 12.49
C GLU A 74 -19.28 -7.51 12.30
N LEU A 75 -19.82 -7.42 11.08
CA LEU A 75 -20.93 -6.51 10.77
C LEU A 75 -22.20 -6.90 11.53
N ILE A 76 -22.57 -8.19 11.52
CA ILE A 76 -23.74 -8.69 12.26
C ILE A 76 -23.58 -8.40 13.75
N GLN A 77 -22.39 -8.66 14.32
CA GLN A 77 -22.12 -8.38 15.73
C GLN A 77 -22.22 -6.89 16.06
N THR A 78 -21.73 -6.02 15.18
CA THR A 78 -21.83 -4.56 15.34
C THR A 78 -23.29 -4.11 15.33
N MET A 79 -24.08 -4.59 14.35
CA MET A 79 -25.50 -4.24 14.26
C MET A 79 -26.30 -4.73 15.46
N LEU A 80 -25.99 -5.91 16.00
CA LEU A 80 -26.62 -6.41 17.22
C LEU A 80 -26.25 -5.54 18.43
N ALA A 81 -24.98 -5.15 18.56
CA ALA A 81 -24.54 -4.28 19.65
C ALA A 81 -25.21 -2.89 19.58
N ASP A 82 -25.38 -2.34 18.37
CA ASP A 82 -26.09 -1.07 18.17
C ASP A 82 -27.56 -1.17 18.59
N LEU A 83 -28.23 -2.29 18.27
CA LEU A 83 -29.61 -2.52 18.70
C LEU A 83 -29.73 -2.65 20.23
N ASP A 84 -28.81 -3.38 20.87
CA ASP A 84 -28.77 -3.52 22.33
C ASP A 84 -28.50 -2.15 23.01
N GLU A 85 -27.67 -1.30 22.42
CA GLU A 85 -27.40 0.05 22.93
C GLU A 85 -28.61 0.98 22.72
N MET A 86 -29.30 0.88 21.57
CA MET A 86 -30.55 1.60 21.33
C MET A 86 -31.64 1.20 22.32
N GLU A 87 -31.79 -0.10 22.62
CA GLU A 87 -32.73 -0.58 23.63
C GLU A 87 -32.42 0.02 25.00
N LYS A 88 -31.18 -0.09 25.48
CA LYS A 88 -30.75 0.53 26.74
C LYS A 88 -30.96 2.05 26.77
N ARG A 89 -30.74 2.72 25.65
CA ARG A 89 -30.97 4.16 25.50
C ARG A 89 -32.45 4.49 25.65
N ILE A 90 -33.34 3.71 25.03
CA ILE A 90 -34.79 3.87 25.16
C ILE A 90 -35.23 3.59 26.60
N GLU A 91 -34.74 2.53 27.23
CA GLU A 91 -35.05 2.20 28.64
C GLU A 91 -34.57 3.31 29.59
N TRP A 92 -33.37 3.85 29.36
CA TRP A 92 -32.83 4.97 30.11
C TRP A 92 -33.65 6.24 29.91
N GLU A 93 -34.03 6.56 28.66
CA GLU A 93 -34.91 7.68 28.35
C GLU A 93 -36.29 7.49 28.99
N TYR A 94 -36.86 6.28 28.97
CA TYR A 94 -38.16 5.97 29.56
C TYR A 94 -38.15 6.07 31.09
N THR A 95 -37.12 5.54 31.75
CA THR A 95 -36.96 5.64 33.21
C THR A 95 -36.71 7.07 33.67
N ASN A 96 -35.99 7.86 32.88
CA ASN A 96 -35.81 9.30 33.11
C ASN A 96 -36.96 10.16 32.56
N MET A 97 -37.92 9.57 31.83
CA MET A 97 -39.07 10.28 31.31
C MET A 97 -39.99 10.58 32.48
N GLU A 98 -40.01 11.84 32.88
CA GLU A 98 -40.80 12.29 34.01
C GLU A 98 -42.29 12.32 33.67
N VAL A 99 -42.96 11.18 33.82
CA VAL A 99 -44.43 11.07 33.74
C VAL A 99 -45.11 11.69 34.99
N SER A 100 -44.43 12.54 35.77
CA SER A 100 -45.03 13.19 36.95
C SER A 100 -44.53 14.62 37.28
N ARG A 101 -43.77 15.31 36.40
CA ARG A 101 -43.36 16.71 36.70
C ARG A 101 -44.26 17.81 36.15
N ILE A 102 -45.53 17.51 35.85
CA ILE A 102 -46.54 18.56 35.67
C ILE A 102 -47.18 18.84 37.03
N CYS A 103 -46.94 20.06 37.52
CA CYS A 103 -47.48 20.71 38.72
C CYS A 103 -46.93 20.24 40.08
N SER A 104 -45.83 20.87 40.52
CA SER A 104 -45.87 21.69 41.74
C SER A 104 -44.63 22.58 41.89
N ALA A 105 -44.89 23.89 41.82
CA ALA A 105 -44.26 24.96 42.57
C ALA A 105 -42.72 25.10 42.58
N ASN A 106 -42.26 26.15 41.90
CA ASN A 106 -41.30 27.14 42.41
C ASN A 106 -40.14 26.59 43.26
N VAL A 107 -39.09 26.08 42.62
CA VAL A 107 -37.76 26.06 43.23
C VAL A 107 -36.90 27.04 42.44
N ILE A 108 -36.70 28.21 43.04
CA ILE A 108 -35.75 29.22 42.61
C ILE A 108 -34.39 28.54 42.43
N ASP A 109 -33.80 28.69 41.24
CA ASP A 109 -32.46 28.25 40.92
C ASP A 109 -31.45 29.04 41.79
N SER A 110 -31.15 28.50 42.97
CA SER A 110 -30.22 29.04 43.96
C SER A 110 -28.77 28.62 43.69
N THR A 111 -28.40 28.42 42.42
CA THR A 111 -27.04 28.04 42.01
C THR A 111 -26.35 29.10 41.17
N LYS A 112 -26.70 30.38 41.40
CA LYS A 112 -25.78 31.49 41.08
C LYS A 112 -24.60 31.45 42.05
N LYS A 113 -23.46 31.04 41.50
CA LYS A 113 -22.09 31.09 42.05
C LYS A 113 -21.88 32.23 43.07
N THR A 114 -21.67 31.88 44.33
CA THR A 114 -21.07 32.82 45.29
C THR A 114 -19.55 32.73 45.21
N LEU A 115 -18.95 33.79 44.64
CA LEU A 115 -17.54 34.13 44.76
C LEU A 115 -17.23 34.47 46.23
N ARG A 116 -16.98 33.49 47.10
CA ARG A 116 -16.27 33.68 48.38
C ARG A 116 -15.91 32.32 48.95
N GLY A 117 -14.66 31.93 48.71
CA GLY A 117 -14.07 30.72 49.25
C GLY A 117 -14.05 30.74 50.78
N ARG A 118 -14.56 29.66 51.37
CA ARG A 118 -14.10 29.04 52.63
C ARG A 118 -14.96 27.80 52.92
N GLY A 119 -14.34 26.61 52.82
CA GLY A 119 -14.92 25.31 53.19
C GLY A 119 -14.48 24.22 52.21
N GLY A 120 -13.43 23.46 52.56
CA GLY A 120 -12.64 22.56 51.69
C GLY A 120 -13.39 21.37 51.05
N VAL A 121 -12.81 20.62 50.11
CA VAL A 121 -11.41 20.55 49.62
C VAL A 121 -11.42 20.91 48.13
N LEU A 122 -10.59 21.88 47.74
CA LEU A 122 -10.28 22.12 46.34
C LEU A 122 -9.47 20.91 45.86
N ILE A 123 -10.09 20.00 45.10
CA ILE A 123 -9.35 18.97 44.39
C ILE A 123 -8.57 19.71 43.32
N GLU A 124 -7.29 20.00 43.60
CA GLU A 124 -6.39 20.57 42.61
C GLU A 124 -6.30 19.61 41.42
N PRO A 125 -6.41 20.10 40.17
CA PRO A 125 -6.08 19.31 39.00
C PRO A 125 -4.66 18.75 39.18
N PRO A 126 -4.37 17.50 38.78
CA PRO A 126 -3.06 16.90 38.97
C PRO A 126 -1.98 17.79 38.33
N THR A 127 -1.21 18.49 39.15
CA THR A 127 0.00 19.18 38.72
C THR A 127 1.19 18.23 38.88
N TYR A 128 2.28 18.49 38.15
CA TYR A 128 3.50 17.68 38.16
C TYR A 128 4.09 17.46 39.56
N PHE A 129 3.72 18.29 40.55
CA PHE A 129 4.21 18.22 41.93
C PHE A 129 3.35 17.36 42.89
N ASN A 130 2.09 17.05 42.56
CA ASN A 130 1.15 16.36 43.47
C ASN A 130 0.68 14.97 42.98
N ALA A 131 1.28 14.43 41.92
CA ALA A 131 0.98 13.07 41.48
C ALA A 131 1.64 12.05 42.42
N THR A 132 0.84 11.20 43.05
CA THR A 132 1.34 9.96 43.67
C THR A 132 2.23 9.22 42.66
N PRO A 133 3.44 8.75 43.04
CA PRO A 133 4.30 8.03 42.12
C PRO A 133 3.53 6.85 41.55
N LYS A 134 3.37 6.84 40.22
CA LYS A 134 2.73 5.72 39.52
C LYS A 134 3.50 4.43 39.89
N PRO A 135 2.82 3.31 40.18
CA PRO A 135 3.51 2.03 40.29
C PRO A 135 4.29 1.80 39.00
N ALA A 136 5.53 1.34 39.13
CA ALA A 136 6.41 1.07 38.01
C ALA A 136 5.65 0.21 36.99
N THR A 137 5.38 0.78 35.81
CA THR A 137 4.85 0.04 34.68
C THR A 137 5.81 -1.12 34.41
N PRO A 138 5.33 -2.38 34.30
CA PRO A 138 6.19 -3.46 33.86
C PRO A 138 6.79 -3.04 32.52
N ASN A 139 8.11 -3.17 32.38
CA ASN A 139 8.84 -2.86 31.15
C ASN A 139 8.06 -3.41 29.95
N ILE A 140 7.42 -2.51 29.20
CA ILE A 140 6.91 -2.81 27.87
C ILE A 140 8.16 -2.89 27.01
N THR A 141 8.79 -4.07 26.98
CA THR A 141 9.62 -4.42 25.84
C THR A 141 8.71 -4.30 24.62
N PRO A 142 9.02 -3.43 23.64
CA PRO A 142 8.23 -3.35 22.43
C PRO A 142 8.21 -4.74 21.80
N ASP A 143 7.01 -5.23 21.51
CA ASP A 143 6.81 -6.51 20.87
C ASP A 143 7.46 -6.47 19.48
N THR A 144 8.59 -7.14 19.32
CA THR A 144 9.40 -7.10 18.10
C THR A 144 8.69 -7.76 16.91
N ARG A 145 7.52 -8.36 17.11
CA ARG A 145 6.68 -8.92 16.05
C ARG A 145 6.17 -7.87 15.06
N TYR A 146 6.14 -6.59 15.44
CA TYR A 146 5.69 -5.48 14.58
C TYR A 146 6.83 -4.61 14.06
N LEU A 147 8.09 -4.96 14.33
CA LEU A 147 9.23 -4.26 13.76
C LEU A 147 9.46 -4.76 12.34
N LEU A 148 9.39 -3.84 11.38
CA LEU A 148 9.75 -4.11 9.99
C LEU A 148 11.20 -4.60 9.93
N THR A 149 11.44 -5.61 9.11
CA THR A 149 12.80 -6.05 8.80
C THR A 149 13.54 -4.99 7.99
N ASP A 150 14.87 -4.95 8.07
CA ASP A 150 15.69 -3.99 7.32
C ASP A 150 15.44 -4.06 5.80
N SER A 151 14.99 -5.21 5.28
CA SER A 151 14.58 -5.37 3.89
C SER A 151 13.26 -4.67 3.56
N GLU A 152 12.26 -4.79 4.44
CA GLU A 152 10.96 -4.11 4.28
C GLU A 152 11.11 -2.59 4.40
N ILE A 153 11.97 -2.14 5.32
CA ILE A 153 12.34 -0.72 5.46
C ILE A 153 13.06 -0.22 4.20
N ALA A 154 13.93 -1.04 3.60
CA ALA A 154 14.64 -0.67 2.38
C ALA A 154 13.72 -0.61 1.15
N GLU A 155 12.76 -1.52 1.02
CA GLU A 155 11.78 -1.51 -0.07
C GLU A 155 10.82 -0.31 0.01
N ASP A 156 10.39 0.07 1.21
CA ASP A 156 9.52 1.24 1.42
C ASP A 156 10.25 2.55 1.08
N ASN A 157 11.54 2.64 1.43
CA ASN A 157 12.40 3.78 1.08
C ASN A 157 12.78 3.85 -0.41
N GLN A 158 12.69 2.75 -1.17
CA GLN A 158 13.06 2.72 -2.58
C GLN A 158 12.03 3.35 -3.52
N ARG A 159 10.78 3.58 -3.07
CA ARG A 159 9.71 4.12 -3.91
C ARG A 159 9.53 5.64 -3.82
N LEU A 160 10.38 6.33 -3.06
CA LEU A 160 10.23 7.75 -2.83
C LEU A 160 10.64 8.58 -4.07
N PHE A 161 9.69 9.34 -4.61
CA PHE A 161 9.96 10.29 -5.70
C PHE A 161 10.66 11.54 -5.17
N GLU A 162 11.64 12.06 -5.91
CA GLU A 162 12.26 13.35 -5.59
C GLU A 162 11.29 14.49 -5.94
N VAL A 163 10.82 15.20 -4.91
CA VAL A 163 9.84 16.28 -5.05
C VAL A 163 10.41 17.57 -4.46
N ILE A 164 10.32 18.68 -5.20
CA ILE A 164 10.68 20.00 -4.71
C ILE A 164 9.53 20.96 -5.03
N LEU A 165 8.88 21.46 -3.99
CA LEU A 165 7.82 22.45 -4.07
C LEU A 165 8.39 23.85 -3.86
N VAL A 166 8.28 24.68 -4.89
CA VAL A 166 8.57 26.12 -4.82
C VAL A 166 7.32 26.85 -5.30
N LYS A 167 7.04 28.03 -4.74
CA LYS A 167 5.90 28.85 -5.15
C LYS A 167 5.87 28.98 -6.69
N GLN A 168 4.75 28.56 -7.31
CA GLN A 168 4.54 28.51 -8.77
C GLN A 168 5.41 27.53 -9.58
N LYS A 169 6.22 26.67 -8.95
CA LYS A 169 7.10 25.71 -9.62
C LYS A 169 7.20 24.39 -8.84
N LEU A 170 6.78 23.30 -9.46
CA LEU A 170 6.96 21.94 -8.93
C LEU A 170 8.10 21.26 -9.70
N THR A 171 9.04 20.64 -8.99
CA THR A 171 9.98 19.69 -9.57
C THR A 171 9.61 18.31 -9.06
N TYR A 172 9.26 17.39 -9.95
CA TYR A 172 8.89 16.02 -9.62
C TYR A 172 9.71 15.08 -10.49
N ASP A 173 10.52 14.22 -9.86
CA ASP A 173 11.37 13.23 -10.53
C ASP A 173 12.23 13.86 -11.64
N GLY A 174 12.95 14.94 -11.28
CA GLY A 174 13.80 15.73 -12.18
C GLY A 174 13.06 16.59 -13.23
N LYS A 175 11.73 16.50 -13.34
CA LYS A 175 10.93 17.28 -14.29
C LYS A 175 10.33 18.51 -13.63
N VAL A 176 10.52 19.66 -14.27
CA VAL A 176 9.94 20.92 -13.83
C VAL A 176 8.57 21.14 -14.49
N TYR A 177 7.62 21.53 -13.65
CA TYR A 177 6.26 21.88 -14.00
C TYR A 177 5.90 23.27 -13.49
N LYS A 178 5.12 23.99 -14.29
CA LYS A 178 4.63 25.33 -13.96
C LYS A 178 3.13 25.33 -13.71
N GLN A 179 2.65 26.32 -12.96
CA GLN A 179 1.22 26.54 -12.81
C GLN A 179 0.56 26.76 -14.18
N GLY A 180 -0.58 26.11 -14.42
CA GLY A 180 -1.32 26.14 -15.68
C GLY A 180 -0.90 25.08 -16.71
N GLU A 181 0.16 24.29 -16.46
CA GLU A 181 0.59 23.23 -17.38
C GLU A 181 -0.36 22.02 -17.34
N GLU A 182 -0.64 21.42 -18.49
CA GLU A 182 -1.43 20.19 -18.61
C GLU A 182 -0.56 18.95 -18.35
N VAL A 183 -1.03 18.12 -17.43
CA VAL A 183 -0.35 16.90 -16.98
C VAL A 183 -1.33 15.74 -16.90
N HIS A 184 -0.83 14.51 -16.87
CA HIS A 184 -1.62 13.35 -16.47
C HIS A 184 -1.35 13.09 -15.00
N VAL A 185 -2.43 13.09 -14.23
CA VAL A 185 -2.39 12.76 -12.80
C VAL A 185 -2.92 11.35 -12.65
N GLU A 186 -2.18 10.53 -11.93
CA GLU A 186 -2.55 9.17 -11.57
C GLU A 186 -2.67 9.10 -10.05
N ASN A 187 -3.89 8.80 -9.59
CA ASN A 187 -4.20 8.61 -8.19
C ASN A 187 -4.71 7.18 -8.02
N MET A 188 -4.31 6.51 -6.94
CA MET A 188 -4.78 5.17 -6.58
C MET A 188 -6.32 5.06 -6.53
N GLU A 189 -7.02 6.11 -6.10
CA GLU A 189 -8.48 6.08 -5.96
C GLU A 189 -9.24 6.37 -7.26
N TYR A 190 -8.70 7.26 -8.10
CA TYR A 190 -9.42 7.81 -9.26
C TYR A 190 -8.86 7.35 -10.61
N GLY A 191 -7.75 6.62 -10.61
CA GLY A 191 -7.03 6.21 -11.80
C GLY A 191 -6.30 7.38 -12.48
N LYS A 192 -5.92 7.15 -13.75
CA LYS A 192 -5.16 8.11 -14.56
C LYS A 192 -6.06 8.99 -15.41
N PHE A 193 -5.93 10.30 -15.29
CA PHE A 193 -6.71 11.26 -16.08
C PHE A 193 -5.91 12.53 -16.40
N PRO A 194 -6.25 13.24 -17.49
CA PRO A 194 -5.60 14.49 -17.84
C PRO A 194 -6.15 15.63 -16.95
N ALA A 195 -5.24 16.38 -16.34
CA ALA A 195 -5.54 17.49 -15.45
C ALA A 195 -4.59 18.66 -15.68
N LYS A 196 -5.03 19.87 -15.39
CA LYS A 196 -4.19 21.07 -15.38
C LYS A 196 -3.73 21.38 -13.96
N MET A 197 -2.50 21.87 -13.80
CA MET A 197 -2.03 22.41 -12.52
C MET A 197 -2.72 23.73 -12.23
N ASP A 198 -3.68 23.73 -11.30
CA ASP A 198 -4.49 24.90 -10.99
C ASP A 198 -3.73 25.86 -10.07
N CYS A 199 -3.16 25.35 -8.99
CA CYS A 199 -2.40 26.14 -8.01
C CYS A 199 -1.22 25.34 -7.45
N ILE A 200 -0.05 25.98 -7.34
CA ILE A 200 1.16 25.40 -6.72
C ILE A 200 1.55 26.29 -5.55
N THR A 201 1.35 25.79 -4.33
CA THR A 201 1.82 26.41 -3.09
C THR A 201 3.09 25.71 -2.60
N ASP A 202 3.65 26.19 -1.50
CA ASP A 202 4.78 25.59 -0.80
C ASP A 202 4.44 24.28 -0.08
N THR A 203 3.15 24.05 0.18
CA THR A 203 2.66 22.90 0.96
C THR A 203 1.85 21.91 0.12
N VAL A 204 1.04 22.42 -0.81
CA VAL A 204 0.07 21.63 -1.60
C VAL A 204 0.03 22.07 -3.06
N VAL A 205 -0.17 21.10 -3.94
CA VAL A 205 -0.46 21.32 -5.36
C VAL A 205 -1.88 20.87 -5.69
N SER A 206 -2.63 21.72 -6.38
CA SER A 206 -3.99 21.46 -6.81
C SER A 206 -4.04 21.15 -8.31
N PHE A 207 -4.73 20.08 -8.67
CA PHE A 207 -4.98 19.64 -10.03
C PHE A 207 -6.47 19.70 -10.33
N LYS A 208 -6.82 20.16 -11.52
CA LYS A 208 -8.22 20.19 -11.99
C LYS A 208 -8.33 19.43 -13.30
N SER A 209 -9.30 18.51 -13.42
CA SER A 209 -9.50 17.75 -14.65
C SER A 209 -9.69 18.67 -15.86
N THR A 210 -9.13 18.29 -17.01
CA THR A 210 -9.29 19.02 -18.28
C THR A 210 -10.40 18.42 -19.15
N LEU A 211 -11.02 17.31 -18.74
CA LEU A 211 -12.12 16.71 -19.49
C LEU A 211 -13.41 17.52 -19.29
N PRO A 212 -14.19 17.79 -20.35
CA PRO A 212 -15.37 18.66 -20.25
C PRO A 212 -16.52 18.07 -19.43
N TRP A 213 -16.55 16.75 -19.23
CA TRP A 213 -17.53 16.06 -18.39
C TRP A 213 -17.01 15.73 -16.98
N ASP A 214 -15.79 16.13 -16.64
CA ASP A 214 -15.13 15.78 -15.38
C ASP A 214 -14.88 17.02 -14.52
N THR A 215 -15.50 17.05 -13.34
CA THR A 215 -15.40 18.15 -12.38
C THR A 215 -14.39 17.87 -11.26
N ARG A 216 -13.66 16.75 -11.31
CA ARG A 216 -12.72 16.34 -10.28
C ARG A 216 -11.61 17.37 -10.06
N GLN A 217 -11.29 17.58 -8.80
CA GLN A 217 -10.13 18.35 -8.34
C GLN A 217 -9.38 17.50 -7.30
N ILE A 218 -8.05 17.45 -7.42
CA ILE A 218 -7.19 16.70 -6.52
C ILE A 218 -6.21 17.66 -5.87
N HIS A 219 -6.03 17.53 -4.57
CA HIS A 219 -5.00 18.23 -3.81
C HIS A 219 -3.95 17.21 -3.39
N ALA A 220 -2.70 17.44 -3.76
CA ALA A 220 -1.57 16.60 -3.38
C ALA A 220 -0.61 17.41 -2.49
N SER A 221 -0.36 16.90 -1.29
CA SER A 221 0.70 17.40 -0.43
C SER A 221 2.08 16.91 -0.90
N TYR A 222 3.14 17.48 -0.32
CA TYR A 222 4.50 16.97 -0.51
C TYR A 222 4.58 15.45 -0.30
N SER A 223 4.03 14.96 0.81
CA SER A 223 4.02 13.53 1.17
C SER A 223 3.29 12.67 0.13
N ASP A 224 2.17 13.15 -0.42
CA ASP A 224 1.40 12.41 -1.42
C ASP A 224 2.16 12.22 -2.73
N LEU A 225 2.99 13.19 -3.08
CA LEU A 225 3.84 13.15 -4.26
C LEU A 225 5.09 12.30 -4.01
N THR A 226 5.74 12.42 -2.85
CA THR A 226 6.94 11.62 -2.53
C THR A 226 6.62 10.15 -2.35
N GLU A 227 5.51 9.82 -1.69
CA GLU A 227 5.10 8.43 -1.43
C GLU A 227 4.44 7.77 -2.65
N GLY A 228 4.23 8.53 -3.74
CA GLY A 228 3.64 8.01 -4.97
C GLY A 228 2.14 7.74 -4.90
N ARG A 229 1.43 8.25 -3.87
CA ARG A 229 -0.04 8.25 -3.81
C ARG A 229 -0.66 9.04 -4.96
N VAL A 230 0.02 10.11 -5.35
CA VAL A 230 -0.32 10.93 -6.52
C VAL A 230 0.91 11.03 -7.41
N GLN A 231 0.82 10.46 -8.61
CA GLN A 231 1.89 10.49 -9.60
C GLN A 231 1.53 11.45 -10.74
N ILE A 232 2.54 12.15 -11.26
CA ILE A 232 2.36 13.16 -12.30
C ILE A 232 3.27 12.84 -13.48
N SER A 233 2.71 12.90 -14.69
CA SER A 233 3.48 12.75 -15.93
C SER A 233 3.13 13.84 -16.94
N LYS A 234 4.14 14.33 -17.69
CA LYS A 234 3.90 15.28 -18.78
C LYS A 234 3.01 14.64 -19.85
N LYS A 235 2.03 15.40 -20.33
CA LYS A 235 1.30 15.08 -21.56
C LYS A 235 2.30 15.06 -22.71
N ARG A 236 2.50 13.89 -23.32
CA ARG A 236 3.31 13.80 -24.55
C ARG A 236 2.60 14.64 -25.60
N ALA A 237 3.28 15.65 -26.13
CA ALA A 237 2.86 16.30 -27.36
C ALA A 237 3.07 15.27 -28.48
N ASN A 238 1.97 14.80 -29.08
CA ASN A 238 2.01 14.19 -30.40
C ASN A 238 1.85 15.30 -31.44
#